data_AF-B9KG28-F1
#
_entry.id   AF-B9KG28-F1
#
_cell.length_a   1.000
_cell.length_b   1.000
_cell.length_c   1.000
_cell.angle_alpha   90.00
_cell.angle_beta   90.00
_cell.angle_gamma   90.00
#
_symmetry.space_group_name_H-M   'P 1'
#
loop_
_entity.id
_entity.type
_entity.pdbx_description
1 polymer ?
#
loop_
_entity_poly.entity_id
_entity_poly.type
_entity_poly.pdbx_seq_one_letter_code
_entity_poly.pdbx_strand_id
1 'polypeptide(L)'
;MIKITENEMSDFIKIVEQISGNNLNTKKDILSIKLPKFLQELGLNSLSELNEKVQLQRNLKQETMDFITVCETYFFRELEQLKDVIYYIKSLDRPINVLCAPCSSGEEVYSLAILASENFVKGMNIVGIDINKKMIDKCNEMLYSERSVARLNTMQKTRYFDVKDRMYQLKKETLACRCRFELCNVFDDSLFKLGKFDVIFSRNMMIYFDQDFKIKLMERFYRVLNREGRIYPGKSDLVPETAYFEKNFSAGGVYYSKVD
;
A
#
# COMPACT_ATOMS: atom_id res chain seq x y z
N MET A 1 -4.36 -30.30 -16.58
CA MET A 1 -4.45 -29.29 -15.50
C MET A 1 -3.24 -29.52 -14.60
N ILE A 2 -2.41 -28.50 -14.33
CA ILE A 2 -1.23 -28.66 -13.48
C ILE A 2 -1.72 -29.04 -12.07
N LYS A 3 -1.29 -30.19 -11.56
CA LYS A 3 -1.65 -30.66 -10.23
C LYS A 3 -0.61 -30.12 -9.25
N ILE A 4 -1.07 -29.46 -8.19
CA ILE A 4 -0.20 -28.88 -7.16
C ILE A 4 -0.26 -29.78 -5.93
N THR A 5 0.90 -30.18 -5.41
CA THR A 5 1.02 -30.94 -4.17
C THR A 5 1.00 -30.03 -2.94
N GLU A 6 0.67 -30.58 -1.77
CA GLU A 6 0.70 -29.83 -0.51
C GLU A 6 2.11 -29.32 -0.17
N ASN A 7 3.15 -30.10 -0.46
CA ASN A 7 4.55 -29.71 -0.24
C ASN A 7 4.93 -28.52 -1.12
N GLU A 8 4.66 -28.58 -2.43
CA GLU A 8 4.93 -27.47 -3.35
C GLU A 8 4.21 -26.18 -2.93
N MET A 9 2.95 -26.31 -2.50
CA MET A 9 2.16 -25.19 -1.99
C MET A 9 2.77 -24.62 -0.71
N SER A 10 3.18 -25.48 0.22
CA SER A 10 3.82 -25.03 1.46
C SER A 10 5.13 -24.30 1.19
N ASP A 11 5.93 -24.78 0.25
CA ASP A 11 7.19 -24.16 -0.12
C ASP A 11 6.96 -22.83 -0.82
N PHE A 12 5.99 -22.76 -1.73
CA PHE A 12 5.58 -21.51 -2.37
C PHE A 12 5.19 -20.44 -1.35
N ILE A 13 4.37 -20.80 -0.36
CA ILE A 13 3.93 -19.86 0.69
C ILE A 13 5.12 -19.36 1.51
N LYS A 14 6.03 -20.26 1.92
CA LYS A 14 7.25 -19.87 2.65
C LYS A 14 8.11 -18.89 1.83
N ILE A 15 8.28 -19.16 0.54
CA ILE A 15 9.08 -18.30 -0.35
C ILE A 15 8.43 -16.92 -0.49
N VAL A 16 7.11 -16.85 -0.69
CA VAL A 16 6.39 -15.58 -0.81
C VAL A 16 6.44 -14.78 0.50
N GLU A 17 6.29 -15.45 1.64
CA GLU A 17 6.43 -14.85 2.96
C GLU A 17 7.84 -14.30 3.18
N GLN A 18 8.89 -15.07 2.87
CA GLN A 18 10.28 -14.60 2.95
C GLN A 18 10.56 -13.37 2.09
N ILE A 19 9.97 -13.31 0.88
CA ILE A 19 10.18 -12.22 -0.06
C ILE A 19 9.39 -10.95 0.35
N SER A 20 8.13 -11.10 0.74
CA SER A 20 7.17 -9.99 0.81
C SER A 20 6.56 -9.77 2.19
N GLY A 21 6.81 -10.66 3.13
CA GLY A 21 6.15 -10.73 4.43
C GLY A 21 4.71 -11.28 4.39
N ASN A 22 4.12 -11.47 3.21
CA ASN A 22 2.73 -11.92 3.10
C ASN A 22 2.60 -13.41 3.47
N ASN A 23 1.91 -13.67 4.58
CA ASN A 23 1.49 -15.00 4.98
C ASN A 23 0.19 -15.36 4.24
N LEU A 24 0.28 -16.38 3.37
CA LEU A 24 -0.83 -16.80 2.52
C LEU A 24 -1.51 -18.09 2.98
N ASN A 25 -1.24 -18.57 4.21
CA ASN A 25 -1.79 -19.84 4.69
C ASN A 25 -3.32 -19.89 4.66
N THR A 26 -3.99 -18.79 5.00
CA THR A 26 -5.46 -18.69 4.98
C THR A 26 -6.05 -18.63 3.56
N LYS A 27 -5.21 -18.50 2.52
CA LYS A 27 -5.61 -18.38 1.11
C LYS A 27 -5.24 -19.61 0.28
N LYS A 28 -4.78 -20.71 0.90
CA LYS A 28 -4.37 -21.94 0.21
C LYS A 28 -5.43 -22.44 -0.79
N ASP A 29 -6.69 -22.50 -0.40
CA ASP A 29 -7.76 -23.00 -1.27
C ASP A 29 -7.94 -22.14 -2.53
N ILE A 30 -7.91 -20.82 -2.36
CA ILE A 30 -8.01 -19.87 -3.48
C ILE A 30 -6.77 -19.98 -4.38
N LEU A 31 -5.59 -20.13 -3.80
CA LEU A 31 -4.33 -20.28 -4.54
C LEU A 31 -4.32 -21.58 -5.35
N SER A 32 -4.78 -22.69 -4.79
CA SER A 32 -4.88 -23.98 -5.50
C SER A 32 -5.72 -23.90 -6.77
N ILE A 33 -6.72 -23.02 -6.80
CA ILE A 33 -7.57 -22.78 -7.97
C ILE A 33 -6.88 -21.86 -8.99
N LYS A 34 -6.19 -20.81 -8.52
CA LYS A 34 -5.62 -19.76 -9.39
C LYS A 34 -4.24 -20.10 -9.95
N LEU A 35 -3.40 -20.77 -9.16
CA LEU A 35 -2.01 -21.08 -9.53
C LEU A 35 -1.88 -21.89 -10.83
N PRO A 36 -2.71 -22.93 -11.12
CA PRO A 36 -2.58 -23.67 -12.36
C PRO A 36 -2.70 -22.80 -13.61
N LYS A 37 -3.60 -21.80 -13.60
CA LYS A 37 -3.75 -20.84 -14.70
C LYS A 37 -2.55 -19.90 -14.77
N PHE A 38 -2.10 -19.39 -13.63
CA PHE A 38 -0.93 -18.52 -13.55
C PHE A 38 0.35 -19.21 -14.08
N LEU A 39 0.59 -20.45 -13.70
CA LEU A 39 1.72 -21.24 -14.20
C LEU A 39 1.66 -21.45 -15.72
N GLN A 40 0.46 -21.67 -16.27
CA GLN A 40 0.26 -21.78 -17.73
C GLN A 40 0.58 -20.47 -18.45
N GLU A 41 0.15 -19.33 -17.90
CA GLU A 41 0.45 -18.00 -18.46
C GLU A 41 1.96 -17.71 -18.48
N LEU A 42 2.70 -18.25 -17.49
CA LEU A 42 4.16 -18.16 -17.39
C LEU A 42 4.91 -19.21 -18.24
N GLY A 43 4.20 -20.16 -18.84
CA GLY A 43 4.80 -21.30 -19.55
C GLY A 43 5.57 -22.26 -18.64
N LEU A 44 5.23 -22.34 -17.35
CA LEU A 44 5.85 -23.24 -16.37
C LEU A 44 5.03 -24.54 -16.24
N ASN A 45 5.72 -25.66 -16.03
CA ASN A 45 5.09 -26.98 -16.01
C ASN A 45 4.70 -27.45 -14.61
N SER A 46 5.25 -26.84 -13.56
CA SER A 46 4.99 -27.21 -12.16
C SER A 46 5.16 -26.03 -11.20
N LEU A 47 4.64 -26.18 -9.98
CA LEU A 47 4.86 -25.19 -8.93
C LEU A 47 6.28 -25.27 -8.37
N SER A 48 6.89 -26.46 -8.30
CA SER A 48 8.32 -26.59 -7.99
C SER A 48 9.20 -25.76 -8.93
N GLU A 49 8.93 -25.78 -10.23
CA GLU A 49 9.69 -24.98 -11.20
C GLU A 49 9.58 -23.47 -10.92
N LEU A 50 8.40 -23.00 -10.51
CA LEU A 50 8.22 -21.62 -10.05
C LEU A 50 9.02 -21.35 -8.76
N ASN A 51 8.92 -22.24 -7.76
CA ASN A 51 9.60 -22.10 -6.47
C ASN A 51 11.13 -21.99 -6.62
N GLU A 52 11.72 -22.75 -7.54
CA GLU A 52 13.15 -22.68 -7.84
C GLU A 52 13.54 -21.37 -8.55
N LYS A 53 12.77 -20.98 -9.56
CA LYS A 53 13.12 -19.84 -10.43
C LYS A 53 12.78 -18.49 -9.81
N VAL A 54 11.75 -18.39 -8.96
CA VAL A 54 11.23 -17.11 -8.44
C VAL A 54 12.26 -16.34 -7.60
N GLN A 55 13.18 -17.04 -6.93
CA GLN A 55 14.25 -16.40 -6.15
C GLN A 55 15.40 -15.88 -7.02
N LEU A 56 15.61 -16.49 -8.19
CA LEU A 56 16.72 -16.22 -9.08
C LEU A 56 16.37 -15.22 -10.20
N GLN A 57 15.11 -15.23 -10.65
CA GLN A 57 14.66 -14.46 -11.81
C GLN A 57 13.81 -13.26 -11.37
N ARG A 58 14.34 -12.05 -11.59
CA ARG A 58 13.68 -10.79 -11.18
C ARG A 58 12.29 -10.60 -11.78
N ASN A 59 12.10 -10.90 -13.06
CA ASN A 59 10.81 -10.74 -13.73
C ASN A 59 9.78 -11.70 -13.13
N LEU A 60 10.15 -12.98 -12.97
CA LEU A 60 9.27 -13.98 -12.37
C LEU A 60 8.91 -13.66 -10.92
N LYS A 61 9.87 -13.14 -10.15
CA LYS A 61 9.62 -12.60 -8.81
C LYS A 61 8.53 -11.53 -8.86
N GLN A 62 8.66 -10.54 -9.74
CA GLN A 62 7.70 -9.46 -9.86
C GLN A 62 6.31 -9.96 -10.28
N GLU A 63 6.22 -10.82 -11.29
CA GLU A 63 4.94 -11.40 -11.74
C GLU A 63 4.26 -12.20 -10.62
N THR A 64 5.04 -12.90 -9.80
CA THR A 64 4.52 -13.62 -8.63
C THR A 64 3.98 -12.65 -7.58
N MET A 65 4.67 -11.54 -7.30
CA MET A 65 4.18 -10.52 -6.36
C MET A 65 2.89 -9.86 -6.86
N ASP A 66 2.82 -9.57 -8.16
CA ASP A 66 1.62 -9.02 -8.79
C ASP A 66 0.42 -9.97 -8.70
N PHE A 67 0.67 -11.29 -8.72
CA PHE A 67 -0.35 -12.34 -8.65
C PHE A 67 -0.89 -12.57 -7.23
N ILE A 68 -0.03 -12.57 -6.21
CA ILE A 68 -0.41 -12.93 -4.84
C ILE A 68 -1.03 -11.78 -4.04
N THR A 69 -0.75 -10.54 -4.43
CA THR A 69 -1.19 -9.35 -3.69
C THR A 69 -2.69 -9.10 -3.85
N VAL A 70 -3.36 -8.79 -2.73
CA VAL A 70 -4.77 -8.40 -2.73
C VAL A 70 -4.85 -6.88 -2.68
N CYS A 71 -5.42 -6.29 -3.73
CA CYS A 71 -5.36 -4.85 -3.99
C CYS A 71 -6.76 -4.23 -3.97
N GLU A 72 -7.43 -4.28 -2.81
CA GLU A 72 -8.74 -3.64 -2.65
C GLU A 72 -8.60 -2.27 -1.97
N THR A 73 -8.94 -1.22 -2.71
CA THR A 73 -8.92 0.16 -2.24
C THR A 73 -10.00 0.98 -2.92
N TYR A 74 -10.35 2.12 -2.34
CA TYR A 74 -11.33 3.07 -2.86
C TYR A 74 -11.12 4.43 -2.19
N PHE A 75 -11.61 5.49 -2.84
CA PHE A 75 -11.47 6.85 -2.33
C PHE A 75 -12.16 7.01 -0.97
N PHE A 76 -11.52 7.75 -0.08
CA PHE A 76 -12.06 8.06 1.25
C PHE A 76 -12.38 6.82 2.11
N ARG A 77 -11.57 5.76 1.95
CA ARG A 77 -11.49 4.69 2.93
C ARG A 77 -11.02 5.25 4.27
N GLU A 78 -11.80 4.97 5.32
CA GLU A 78 -11.55 5.46 6.68
C GLU A 78 -11.43 7.01 6.73
N LEU A 79 -12.36 7.72 6.08
CA LEU A 79 -12.34 9.17 5.88
C LEU A 79 -12.04 10.01 7.15
N GLU A 80 -12.58 9.64 8.31
CA GLU A 80 -12.34 10.41 9.54
C GLU A 80 -10.86 10.40 9.96
N GLN A 81 -10.14 9.30 9.75
CA GLN A 81 -8.70 9.25 9.96
C GLN A 81 -7.96 10.14 8.96
N LEU A 82 -8.35 10.11 7.68
CA LEU A 82 -7.75 10.96 6.65
C LEU A 82 -7.93 12.46 6.97
N LYS A 83 -9.13 12.87 7.41
CA LYS A 83 -9.41 14.25 7.82
C LYS A 83 -8.53 14.67 9.01
N ASP A 84 -8.47 13.84 10.05
CA ASP A 84 -7.65 14.08 11.24
C ASP A 84 -6.18 14.32 10.88
N VAL A 85 -5.62 13.48 10.00
CA VAL A 85 -4.24 13.66 9.54
C VAL A 85 -4.07 14.94 8.74
N ILE A 86 -5.02 15.30 7.87
CA ILE A 86 -4.96 16.55 7.11
C ILE A 86 -5.00 17.77 8.04
N TYR A 87 -5.80 17.74 9.11
CA TYR A 87 -5.80 18.81 10.11
C TYR A 87 -4.47 18.87 10.88
N TYR A 88 -3.91 17.73 11.26
CA TYR A 88 -2.57 17.67 11.87
C TYR A 88 -1.49 18.23 10.95
N ILE A 89 -1.44 17.77 9.70
CA ILE A 89 -0.46 18.26 8.71
C ILE A 89 -0.60 19.77 8.53
N LYS A 90 -1.84 20.28 8.46
CA LYS A 90 -2.10 21.72 8.36
C LYS A 90 -1.59 22.49 9.56
N SER A 91 -1.71 21.95 10.78
CA SER A 91 -1.27 22.63 12.00
C SER A 91 0.25 22.71 12.15
N LEU A 92 1.02 21.91 11.40
CA LEU A 92 2.48 21.97 11.42
C LEU A 92 3.04 23.17 10.64
N ASP A 93 2.24 23.76 9.73
CA ASP A 93 2.57 24.94 8.91
C ASP A 93 3.98 24.91 8.26
N ARG A 94 4.38 23.74 7.79
CA ARG A 94 5.66 23.51 7.11
C ARG A 94 5.51 22.46 6.02
N PRO A 95 6.47 22.32 5.09
CA PRO A 95 6.47 21.21 4.15
C PRO A 95 6.52 19.86 4.86
N ILE A 96 5.68 18.92 4.40
CA ILE A 96 5.49 17.58 4.99
C ILE A 96 5.70 16.53 3.91
N ASN A 97 6.50 15.51 4.23
CA ASN A 97 6.67 14.32 3.40
C ASN A 97 5.84 13.18 3.97
N VAL A 98 4.93 12.65 3.14
CA VAL A 98 4.03 11.55 3.48
C VAL A 98 4.42 10.30 2.68
N LEU A 99 4.49 9.16 3.35
CA LEU A 99 4.61 7.84 2.72
C LEU A 99 3.27 7.10 2.83
N CYS A 100 2.74 6.59 1.73
CA CYS A 100 1.63 5.63 1.72
C CYS A 100 2.18 4.26 1.33
N ALA A 101 2.19 3.32 2.28
CA ALA A 101 2.79 2.01 2.14
C ALA A 101 1.87 0.93 2.75
N PRO A 102 1.06 0.21 1.93
CA PRO A 102 1.04 0.19 0.48
C PRO A 102 0.04 1.20 -0.10
N CYS A 103 0.24 1.66 -1.34
CA CYS A 103 -0.67 2.61 -1.99
C CYS A 103 -1.74 1.96 -2.88
N SER A 104 -1.59 0.67 -3.24
CA SER A 104 -2.43 -0.03 -4.20
C SER A 104 -2.61 0.81 -5.48
N SER A 105 -3.81 0.92 -6.06
CA SER A 105 -4.09 1.74 -7.26
C SER A 105 -4.17 3.26 -7.02
N GLY A 106 -3.72 3.73 -5.86
CA GLY A 106 -3.47 5.14 -5.58
C GLY A 106 -4.64 5.91 -4.96
N GLU A 107 -5.81 5.30 -4.80
CA GLU A 107 -6.99 5.96 -4.22
C GLU A 107 -6.72 6.58 -2.84
N GLU A 108 -5.86 5.98 -2.01
CA GLU A 108 -5.46 6.54 -0.71
C GLU A 108 -4.60 7.81 -0.88
N VAL A 109 -3.57 7.73 -1.73
CA VAL A 109 -2.68 8.87 -2.04
C VAL A 109 -3.48 10.04 -2.59
N TYR A 110 -4.36 9.77 -3.55
CA TYR A 110 -5.18 10.81 -4.15
C TYR A 110 -6.29 11.30 -3.22
N SER A 111 -6.80 10.46 -2.31
CA SER A 111 -7.70 10.93 -1.25
C SER A 111 -7.03 11.96 -0.35
N LEU A 112 -5.77 11.74 0.06
CA LEU A 112 -4.99 12.71 0.82
C LEU A 112 -4.75 13.99 0.02
N ALA A 113 -4.38 13.86 -1.26
CA ALA A 113 -4.15 15.02 -2.13
C ALA A 113 -5.42 15.87 -2.34
N ILE A 114 -6.58 15.22 -2.53
CA ILE A 114 -7.88 15.90 -2.63
C ILE A 114 -8.19 16.64 -1.34
N LEU A 115 -8.15 15.95 -0.19
CA LEU A 115 -8.48 16.55 1.11
C LEU A 115 -7.53 17.69 1.48
N ALA A 116 -6.24 17.55 1.16
CA ALA A 116 -5.26 18.62 1.32
C ALA A 116 -5.61 19.85 0.47
N SER A 117 -6.08 19.64 -0.76
CA SER A 117 -6.52 20.71 -1.66
C SER A 117 -7.79 21.40 -1.13
N GLU A 118 -8.75 20.63 -0.60
CA GLU A 118 -9.97 21.17 0.04
C GLU A 118 -9.67 21.97 1.32
N ASN A 119 -8.61 21.60 2.04
CA ASN A 119 -8.23 22.23 3.31
C ASN A 119 -7.10 23.25 3.18
N PHE A 120 -6.67 23.57 1.95
CA PHE A 120 -5.60 24.54 1.64
C PHE A 120 -4.24 24.20 2.28
N VAL A 121 -3.92 22.90 2.40
CA VAL A 121 -2.61 22.44 2.85
C VAL A 121 -1.57 22.70 1.76
N LYS A 122 -0.48 23.37 2.11
CA LYS A 122 0.63 23.68 1.20
C LYS A 122 1.86 22.84 1.53
N GLY A 123 2.70 22.58 0.52
CA GLY A 123 4.00 21.92 0.74
C GLY A 123 3.94 20.44 1.10
N MET A 124 2.82 19.76 0.83
CA MET A 124 2.71 18.32 1.06
C MET A 124 3.21 17.53 -0.16
N ASN A 125 4.19 16.65 0.07
CA ASN A 125 4.67 15.66 -0.92
C ASN A 125 4.23 14.27 -0.46
N ILE A 126 3.56 13.52 -1.33
CA ILE A 126 3.12 12.16 -1.04
C ILE A 126 3.88 11.18 -1.95
N VAL A 127 4.45 10.16 -1.32
CA VAL A 127 5.09 9.02 -1.99
C VAL A 127 4.22 7.80 -1.74
N GLY A 128 3.60 7.28 -2.79
CA GLY A 128 2.95 5.97 -2.76
C GLY A 128 3.95 4.89 -3.11
N ILE A 129 3.99 3.82 -2.33
CA ILE A 129 4.75 2.62 -2.70
C ILE A 129 3.87 1.39 -2.69
N ASP A 130 4.15 0.48 -3.60
CA ASP A 130 3.53 -0.84 -3.63
C ASP A 130 4.53 -1.86 -4.18
N ILE A 131 4.36 -3.12 -3.79
CA ILE A 131 5.12 -4.24 -4.35
C ILE A 131 4.50 -4.73 -5.67
N ASN A 132 3.24 -4.39 -5.94
CA ASN A 132 2.52 -4.76 -7.15
C ASN A 132 2.72 -3.70 -8.25
N LYS A 133 3.41 -4.09 -9.32
CA LYS A 133 3.72 -3.21 -10.45
C LYS A 133 2.47 -2.74 -11.18
N LYS A 134 1.48 -3.62 -11.38
CA LYS A 134 0.21 -3.28 -12.04
C LYS A 134 -0.55 -2.20 -11.27
N MET A 135 -0.39 -2.15 -9.94
CA MET A 135 -1.00 -1.11 -9.12
C MET A 135 -0.29 0.24 -9.25
N ILE A 136 1.05 0.22 -9.34
CA ILE A 136 1.83 1.43 -9.63
C ILE A 136 1.50 1.99 -11.02
N ASP A 137 1.34 1.12 -12.02
CA ASP A 137 0.93 1.56 -13.37
C ASP A 137 -0.45 2.24 -13.32
N LYS A 138 -1.44 1.64 -12.63
CA LYS A 138 -2.76 2.25 -12.39
C LYS A 138 -2.71 3.58 -11.65
N CYS A 139 -1.80 3.73 -10.68
CA CYS A 139 -1.62 5.02 -9.99
C CYS A 139 -1.27 6.13 -10.97
N ASN A 140 -0.45 5.84 -11.98
CA ASN A 140 -0.01 6.79 -13.00
C ASN A 140 -1.09 7.04 -14.07
N GLU A 141 -1.93 6.05 -14.36
CA GLU A 141 -3.08 6.19 -15.27
C GLU A 141 -4.17 7.11 -14.70
N MET A 142 -4.33 7.16 -13.37
CA MET A 142 -5.31 8.01 -12.69
C MET A 142 -6.77 7.79 -13.13
N LEU A 143 -7.09 6.58 -13.58
CA LEU A 143 -8.40 6.20 -14.11
C LEU A 143 -9.12 5.23 -13.18
N TYR A 144 -10.33 5.59 -12.76
CA TYR A 144 -11.05 4.92 -11.68
C TYR A 144 -12.45 4.49 -12.08
N SER A 145 -12.92 3.39 -11.49
CA SER A 145 -14.29 2.90 -11.69
C SER A 145 -15.28 3.70 -10.84
N GLU A 146 -16.57 3.62 -11.16
CA GLU A 146 -17.65 4.15 -10.31
C GLU A 146 -17.56 3.62 -8.87
N ARG A 147 -17.22 2.33 -8.70
CA ARG A 147 -17.06 1.72 -7.37
C ARG A 147 -15.94 2.40 -6.57
N SER A 148 -14.81 2.70 -7.20
CA SER A 148 -13.66 3.35 -6.55
C SER A 148 -14.04 4.74 -6.02
N VAL A 149 -14.90 5.48 -6.75
CA VAL A 149 -15.31 6.85 -6.40
C VAL A 149 -16.64 6.94 -5.65
N ALA A 150 -17.26 5.82 -5.28
CA ALA A 150 -18.63 5.80 -4.74
C ALA A 150 -18.82 6.62 -3.46
N ARG A 151 -17.76 6.87 -2.69
CA ARG A 151 -17.79 7.67 -1.45
C ARG A 151 -17.58 9.17 -1.65
N LEU A 152 -17.17 9.60 -2.85
CA LEU A 152 -17.07 11.01 -3.20
C LEU A 152 -18.48 11.57 -3.44
N ASN A 153 -18.75 12.75 -2.92
CA ASN A 153 -20.00 13.45 -3.25
C ASN A 153 -19.96 13.99 -4.69
N THR A 154 -21.12 14.40 -5.22
CA THR A 154 -21.23 14.90 -6.60
C THR A 154 -20.30 16.08 -6.87
N MET A 155 -20.20 17.03 -5.95
CA MET A 155 -19.34 18.21 -6.10
C MET A 155 -17.86 17.81 -6.21
N GLN A 156 -17.42 16.85 -5.40
CA GLN A 156 -16.06 16.31 -5.45
C GLN A 156 -15.79 15.57 -6.76
N LYS A 157 -16.72 14.71 -7.20
CA LYS A 157 -16.59 14.03 -8.50
C LYS A 157 -16.45 15.04 -9.64
N THR A 158 -17.32 16.05 -9.71
CA THR A 158 -17.27 17.10 -10.74
C THR A 158 -15.99 17.92 -10.69
N ARG A 159 -15.53 18.28 -9.48
CA ARG A 159 -14.35 19.14 -9.30
C ARG A 159 -13.06 18.41 -9.65
N TYR A 160 -12.90 17.18 -9.18
CA TYR A 160 -11.61 16.46 -9.21
C TYR A 160 -11.50 15.47 -10.37
N PHE A 161 -12.60 15.13 -11.05
CA PHE A 161 -12.58 14.12 -12.11
C PHE A 161 -13.26 14.60 -13.39
N ASP A 162 -12.82 14.05 -14.52
CA ASP A 162 -13.56 14.00 -15.77
C ASP A 162 -14.15 12.60 -15.98
N VAL A 163 -15.31 12.52 -16.63
CA VAL A 163 -15.92 11.25 -16.98
C VAL A 163 -15.53 10.88 -18.41
N LYS A 164 -14.83 9.76 -18.59
CA LYS A 164 -14.42 9.21 -19.88
C LYS A 164 -14.79 7.74 -19.94
N ASP A 165 -15.58 7.35 -20.94
CA ASP A 165 -15.97 5.94 -21.17
C ASP A 165 -16.52 5.22 -19.92
N ARG A 166 -17.36 5.92 -19.12
CA ARG A 166 -17.93 5.45 -17.83
C ARG A 166 -16.90 5.23 -16.71
N MET A 167 -15.68 5.75 -16.88
CA MET A 167 -14.62 5.81 -15.89
C MET A 167 -14.38 7.26 -15.46
N TYR A 168 -13.73 7.43 -14.31
CA TYR A 168 -13.40 8.71 -13.71
C TYR A 168 -11.89 8.96 -13.83
N GLN A 169 -11.52 9.90 -14.68
CA GLN A 169 -10.14 10.35 -14.84
C GLN A 169 -9.86 11.48 -13.84
N LEU A 170 -8.90 11.29 -12.92
CA LEU A 170 -8.52 12.33 -11.97
C LEU A 170 -7.79 13.49 -12.67
N LYS A 171 -8.18 14.73 -12.35
CA LYS A 171 -7.61 15.99 -12.85
C LYS A 171 -6.38 16.36 -12.04
N LYS A 172 -5.18 16.04 -12.53
CA LYS A 172 -3.91 16.26 -11.83
C LYS A 172 -3.73 17.72 -11.40
N GLU A 173 -4.15 18.67 -12.21
CA GLU A 173 -4.05 20.12 -12.00
C GLU A 173 -4.90 20.63 -10.82
N THR A 174 -5.87 19.84 -10.36
CA THR A 174 -6.72 20.20 -9.21
C THR A 174 -6.08 19.87 -7.86
N LEU A 175 -4.96 19.15 -7.86
CA LEU A 175 -4.27 18.70 -6.67
C LEU A 175 -3.20 19.72 -6.23
N ALA A 176 -3.25 20.15 -4.98
CA ALA A 176 -2.27 21.06 -4.37
C ALA A 176 -0.97 20.36 -3.93
N CYS A 177 -0.87 19.04 -4.14
CA CYS A 177 0.19 18.19 -3.59
C CYS A 177 0.94 17.47 -4.68
N ARG A 178 2.25 17.27 -4.48
CA ARG A 178 3.06 16.45 -5.39
C ARG A 178 2.90 14.99 -5.01
N CYS A 179 2.31 14.20 -5.89
CA CYS A 179 2.22 12.75 -5.75
C CYS A 179 3.26 12.08 -6.65
N ARG A 180 4.00 11.11 -6.12
CA ARG A 180 4.86 10.19 -6.90
C ARG A 180 4.65 8.76 -6.44
N PHE A 181 4.87 7.80 -7.33
CA PHE A 181 4.67 6.38 -7.07
C PHE A 181 5.93 5.61 -7.39
N GLU A 182 6.31 4.67 -6.51
CA GLU A 182 7.51 3.86 -6.67
C GLU A 182 7.18 2.38 -6.44
N LEU A 183 7.65 1.53 -7.34
CA LEU A 183 7.62 0.08 -7.13
C LEU A 183 8.65 -0.25 -6.05
N CYS A 184 8.18 -0.58 -4.85
CA CYS A 184 9.04 -0.81 -3.71
C CYS A 184 8.40 -1.80 -2.73
N ASN A 185 9.16 -2.83 -2.37
CA ASN A 185 8.86 -3.65 -1.22
C ASN A 185 9.32 -2.94 0.06
N VAL A 186 8.45 -2.85 1.07
CA VAL A 186 8.78 -2.25 2.37
C VAL A 186 9.94 -2.96 3.08
N PHE A 187 10.18 -4.23 2.77
CA PHE A 187 11.28 -5.02 3.34
C PHE A 187 12.60 -4.91 2.59
N ASP A 188 12.62 -4.27 1.41
CA ASP A 188 13.84 -4.06 0.61
C ASP A 188 14.50 -2.71 0.96
N ASP A 189 15.84 -2.63 0.86
CA ASP A 189 16.61 -1.43 1.22
C ASP A 189 16.39 -0.23 0.30
N SER A 190 15.71 -0.44 -0.83
CA SER A 190 15.20 0.65 -1.66
C SER A 190 14.28 1.60 -0.88
N LEU A 191 13.57 1.11 0.15
CA LEU A 191 12.77 1.95 1.04
C LEU A 191 13.59 3.11 1.64
N PHE A 192 14.84 2.84 2.06
CA PHE A 192 15.71 3.85 2.67
C PHE A 192 16.20 4.90 1.68
N LYS A 193 16.15 4.60 0.38
CA LYS A 193 16.53 5.54 -0.68
C LYS A 193 15.43 6.56 -1.00
N LEU A 194 14.20 6.33 -0.49
CA LEU A 194 13.07 7.24 -0.72
C LEU A 194 13.14 8.52 0.13
N GLY A 195 13.98 8.52 1.17
CA GLY A 195 14.21 9.65 2.07
C GLY A 195 13.58 9.46 3.45
N LYS A 196 13.25 10.59 4.08
CA LYS A 196 12.61 10.64 5.40
C LYS A 196 11.19 11.19 5.30
N PHE A 197 10.33 10.71 6.18
CA PHE A 197 8.90 11.03 6.19
C PHE A 197 8.47 11.57 7.55
N ASP A 198 7.53 12.52 7.52
CA ASP A 198 6.87 13.05 8.71
C ASP A 198 5.61 12.24 9.04
N VAL A 199 4.97 11.66 8.01
CA VAL A 199 3.78 10.82 8.17
C VAL A 199 3.93 9.56 7.34
N ILE A 200 3.62 8.41 7.93
CA ILE A 200 3.50 7.13 7.22
C ILE A 200 2.05 6.64 7.36
N PHE A 201 1.34 6.54 6.26
CA PHE A 201 0.11 5.76 6.17
C PHE A 201 0.47 4.32 5.82
N SER A 202 0.06 3.39 6.69
CA SER A 202 0.25 1.97 6.45
C SER A 202 -0.99 1.19 6.81
N ARG A 203 -1.97 1.23 5.90
CA ARG A 203 -3.32 0.75 6.15
C ARG A 203 -3.61 -0.53 5.39
N ASN A 204 -4.25 -1.47 6.09
CA ASN A 204 -4.72 -2.76 5.59
C ASN A 204 -3.61 -3.60 4.96
N MET A 205 -2.39 -3.53 5.52
CA MET A 205 -1.23 -4.32 5.07
C MET A 205 -0.71 -5.27 6.14
N MET A 206 -0.63 -4.81 7.40
CA MET A 206 -0.11 -5.64 8.49
C MET A 206 -1.00 -6.86 8.76
N ILE A 207 -2.26 -6.82 8.34
CA ILE A 207 -3.17 -7.98 8.35
C ILE A 207 -2.64 -9.19 7.56
N TYR A 208 -1.69 -9.01 6.64
CA TYR A 208 -1.07 -10.09 5.88
C TYR A 208 0.24 -10.59 6.48
N PHE A 209 0.75 -9.94 7.53
CA PHE A 209 2.07 -10.23 8.11
C PHE A 209 1.93 -11.04 9.40
N ASP A 210 2.87 -11.95 9.62
CA ASP A 210 3.06 -12.58 10.92
C ASP A 210 3.68 -11.58 11.93
N GLN A 211 3.89 -12.03 13.17
CA GLN A 211 4.40 -11.16 14.22
C GLN A 211 5.82 -10.66 13.92
N ASP A 212 6.68 -11.50 13.35
CA ASP A 212 8.08 -11.16 13.08
C ASP A 212 8.19 -10.13 11.96
N PHE A 213 7.43 -10.30 10.88
CA PHE A 213 7.36 -9.32 9.78
C PHE A 213 6.70 -8.01 10.21
N LYS A 214 5.73 -8.04 11.13
CA LYS A 214 5.19 -6.82 11.73
C LYS A 214 6.25 -6.05 12.51
N ILE A 215 7.02 -6.72 13.36
CA ILE A 215 8.09 -6.07 14.13
C ILE A 215 9.15 -5.50 13.19
N LYS A 216 9.57 -6.28 12.18
CA LYS A 216 10.52 -5.85 11.15
C LYS A 216 9.99 -4.64 10.36
N LEU A 217 8.70 -4.60 10.04
CA LEU A 217 8.08 -3.45 9.37
C LEU A 217 8.20 -2.20 10.24
N MET A 218 7.86 -2.30 11.53
CA MET A 218 7.95 -1.17 12.46
C MET A 218 9.40 -0.67 12.59
N GLU A 219 10.38 -1.56 12.72
CA GLU A 219 11.81 -1.17 12.73
C GLU A 219 12.21 -0.38 11.46
N ARG A 220 11.75 -0.84 10.29
CA ARG A 220 12.06 -0.16 9.03
C ARG A 220 11.37 1.19 8.92
N PHE A 221 10.11 1.29 9.35
CA PHE A 221 9.40 2.57 9.45
C PHE A 221 10.09 3.52 10.43
N TYR A 222 10.57 3.04 11.56
CA TYR A 222 11.33 3.84 12.53
C TYR A 222 12.54 4.49 11.88
N ARG A 223 13.24 3.75 11.02
CA ARG A 223 14.41 4.24 10.28
C ARG A 223 14.09 5.30 9.23
N VAL A 224 12.91 5.30 8.62
CA VAL A 224 12.52 6.32 7.63
C VAL A 224 11.66 7.46 8.20
N LEU A 225 11.14 7.30 9.41
CA LEU A 225 10.33 8.33 10.05
C LEU A 225 11.21 9.40 10.74
N ASN A 226 10.83 10.66 10.60
CA ASN A 226 11.41 11.80 11.31
C ASN A 226 11.09 11.71 12.81
N ARG A 227 11.83 12.48 13.62
CA ARG A 227 11.74 12.49 15.08
C ARG A 227 10.31 12.71 15.60
N GLU A 228 9.61 13.68 15.03
CA GLU A 228 8.21 14.01 15.40
C GLU A 228 7.17 13.34 14.49
N GLY A 229 7.59 12.31 13.75
CA GLY A 229 6.74 11.70 12.75
C GLY A 229 5.68 10.78 13.36
N ARG A 230 4.62 10.54 12.57
CA ARG A 230 3.48 9.70 12.97
C ARG A 230 3.22 8.57 11.96
N ILE A 231 2.80 7.42 12.47
CA ILE A 231 2.30 6.30 11.67
C ILE A 231 0.80 6.15 11.89
N TYR A 232 0.05 6.02 10.80
CA TYR A 232 -1.39 5.82 10.79
C TYR A 232 -1.71 4.44 10.19
N PRO A 233 -2.02 3.43 11.03
CA PRO A 233 -2.42 2.12 10.57
C PRO A 233 -3.91 2.08 10.20
N GLY A 234 -4.33 1.04 9.47
CA GLY A 234 -5.74 0.81 9.18
C GLY A 234 -6.47 0.25 10.39
N LYS A 235 -7.80 0.38 10.43
CA LYS A 235 -8.62 -0.07 11.58
C LYS A 235 -8.45 -1.55 11.96
N SER A 236 -8.15 -2.41 10.99
CA SER A 236 -7.96 -3.85 11.20
C SER A 236 -6.51 -4.24 11.44
N ASP A 237 -5.55 -3.32 11.29
CA ASP A 237 -4.14 -3.64 11.46
C ASP A 237 -3.80 -3.77 12.95
N LEU A 238 -3.15 -4.87 13.29
CA LEU A 238 -2.59 -5.11 14.61
C LEU A 238 -1.13 -4.68 14.57
N VAL A 239 -0.86 -3.49 15.11
CA VAL A 239 0.51 -2.98 15.29
C VAL A 239 1.14 -3.71 16.48
N PRO A 240 2.34 -4.30 16.33
CA PRO A 240 3.01 -5.00 17.41
C PRO A 240 3.50 -3.99 18.46
N GLU A 241 3.54 -4.43 19.72
CA GLU A 241 4.21 -3.67 20.76
C GLU A 241 5.72 -3.68 20.52
N THR A 242 6.34 -2.51 20.45
CA THR A 242 7.77 -2.34 20.21
C THR A 242 8.28 -1.12 20.97
N ALA A 243 9.58 -1.05 21.24
CA ALA A 243 10.20 0.14 21.84
C ALA A 243 10.29 1.33 20.86
N TYR A 244 9.97 1.12 19.58
CA TYR A 244 10.13 2.13 18.53
C TYR A 244 9.04 3.21 18.54
N PHE A 245 7.84 2.87 19.01
CA PHE A 245 6.67 3.72 18.87
C PHE A 245 5.73 3.68 20.07
N GLU A 246 5.17 4.84 20.38
CA GLU A 246 4.13 4.99 21.39
C GLU A 246 2.75 5.11 20.73
N LYS A 247 1.79 4.34 21.23
CA LYS A 247 0.41 4.34 20.75
C LYS A 247 -0.35 5.53 21.32
N ASN A 248 -0.93 6.33 20.43
CA ASN A 248 -1.68 7.53 20.76
C ASN A 248 -3.07 7.51 20.11
N PHE A 249 -3.95 8.39 20.60
CA PHE A 249 -5.32 8.53 20.12
C PHE A 249 -5.59 9.95 19.64
N SER A 250 -6.36 10.07 18.56
CA SER A 250 -6.90 11.31 18.03
C SER A 250 -8.38 11.14 17.70
N ALA A 251 -9.03 12.21 17.22
CA ALA A 251 -10.42 12.14 16.79
C ALA A 251 -10.61 11.15 15.63
N GLY A 252 -9.61 11.01 14.77
CA GLY A 252 -9.60 10.10 13.62
C GLY A 252 -9.28 8.64 13.94
N GLY A 253 -8.86 8.32 15.18
CA GLY A 253 -8.55 6.96 15.61
C GLY A 253 -7.18 6.84 16.30
N VAL A 254 -6.45 5.79 15.98
CA VAL A 254 -5.13 5.50 16.56
C VAL A 254 -4.03 5.99 15.62
N TYR A 255 -2.97 6.55 16.20
CA TYR A 255 -1.70 6.79 15.52
C TYR A 255 -0.53 6.40 16.44
N TYR A 256 0.65 6.28 15.86
CA TYR A 256 1.86 5.88 16.58
C TYR A 256 2.94 6.95 16.38
N SER A 257 3.43 7.53 17.47
CA SER A 257 4.53 8.51 17.44
C SER A 257 5.86 7.80 17.65
N LYS A 258 6.90 8.31 17.00
CA LYS A 258 8.26 7.79 17.19
C LYS A 258 8.74 8.03 18.62
N VAL A 259 9.37 7.02 19.22
CA VAL A 259 10.07 7.15 20.51
C VAL A 259 11.52 7.57 20.24
N ASP A 260 12.00 8.56 20.98
CA ASP A 260 13.39 9.05 20.90
C ASP A 260 14.41 8.04 21.44
#